data_AF-A0A2N2KF32-F1
#
_entry.id   AF-A0A2N2KF32-F1
#
_cell.length_a   1.000
_cell.length_b   1.000
_cell.length_c   1.000
_cell.angle_alpha   90.00
_cell.angle_beta   90.00
_cell.angle_gamma   90.00
#
_symmetry.space_group_name_H-M   'P 1'
#
loop_
_entity.id
_entity.type
_entity.pdbx_description
1 polymer ?
#
loop_
_entity_poly.entity_id
_entity_poly.type
_entity_poly.pdbx_seq_one_letter_code
_entity_poly.pdbx_strand_id
1 'polypeptide(L)'
;MIELKLEPRNPGEVLAACGLFNLAASRSYSTAGFTTEGHFRLDTPEPLDDLLLLLTPDQMDAAPDLSSVTLAGIHLNWWMREGRKLKLWAGQVNPKNLLEDLLGACDKVREKAPNGNFLAGSVPLTKRLGTDPRSTWVSIEIGYSPNDQGIGAVHTRPFAETLAMIGLQTFLPREVGRRGYSYVYSYCLWQNMLPLLPARLAFSCAALPVPVQRYRFEVTKSGRFKVFNFSEQEG
;
A
#
# COMPACT_ATOMS: atom_id res chain seq x y z
N MET A 1 -4.21 -3.24 21.25
CA MET A 1 -3.79 -2.04 20.49
C MET A 1 -2.46 -2.30 19.78
N ILE A 2 -2.45 -2.12 18.46
CA ILE A 2 -1.28 -2.23 17.59
C ILE A 2 -0.80 -0.80 17.28
N GLU A 3 0.50 -0.54 17.38
CA GLU A 3 1.12 0.73 16.97
C GLU A 3 2.21 0.47 15.93
N LEU A 4 2.14 1.17 14.80
CA LEU A 4 3.11 1.11 13.71
C LEU A 4 3.79 2.46 13.55
N LYS A 5 5.12 2.45 13.61
CA LYS A 5 5.91 3.61 13.22
C LYS A 5 6.01 3.65 11.69
N LEU A 6 5.48 4.71 11.10
CA LEU A 6 5.46 4.95 9.66
C LEU A 6 6.22 6.23 9.34
N GLU A 7 6.64 6.37 8.10
CA GLU A 7 7.01 7.64 7.49
C GLU A 7 5.75 8.25 6.85
N PRO A 8 5.17 9.34 7.40
CA PRO A 8 3.96 9.97 6.87
C PRO A 8 4.08 10.41 5.43
N ARG A 9 5.31 10.69 4.98
CA ARG A 9 5.59 11.06 3.59
C ARG A 9 5.62 9.88 2.63
N ASN A 10 5.54 8.65 3.12
CA ASN A 10 5.51 7.45 2.30
C ASN A 10 4.04 7.01 2.08
N PRO A 11 3.41 7.34 0.94
CA PRO A 11 2.02 6.96 0.69
C PRO A 11 1.81 5.43 0.69
N GLY A 12 2.83 4.64 0.33
CA GLY A 12 2.78 3.18 0.40
C GLY A 12 2.64 2.66 1.83
N GLU A 13 3.40 3.21 2.79
CA GLU A 13 3.27 2.82 4.21
C GLU A 13 1.94 3.25 4.81
N VAL A 14 1.45 4.45 4.48
CA VAL A 14 0.16 4.93 4.95
C VAL A 14 -0.98 4.06 4.40
N LEU A 15 -0.95 3.72 3.11
CA LEU A 15 -1.91 2.80 2.52
C LEU A 15 -1.77 1.38 3.08
N ALA A 16 -0.56 0.93 3.42
CA ALA A 16 -0.34 -0.35 4.08
C ALA A 16 -1.03 -0.40 5.45
N ALA A 17 -0.91 0.66 6.25
CA ALA A 17 -1.62 0.78 7.51
C ALA A 17 -3.15 0.77 7.32
N CYS A 18 -3.64 1.44 6.30
CA CYS A 18 -5.07 1.40 5.93
C CYS A 18 -5.51 -0.01 5.46
N GLY A 19 -4.63 -0.75 4.78
CA GLY A 19 -4.85 -2.15 4.41
C GLY A 19 -4.92 -3.07 5.62
N LEU A 20 -4.04 -2.88 6.60
CA LEU A 20 -4.10 -3.60 7.88
C LEU A 20 -5.41 -3.29 8.62
N PHE A 21 -5.87 -2.04 8.59
CA PHE A 21 -7.16 -1.69 9.16
C PHE A 21 -8.32 -2.40 8.47
N ASN A 22 -8.31 -2.50 7.13
CA ASN A 22 -9.31 -3.28 6.39
C ASN A 22 -9.30 -4.76 6.80
N LEU A 23 -8.13 -5.37 7.03
CA LEU A 23 -8.01 -6.75 7.51
C LEU A 23 -8.57 -6.91 8.92
N ALA A 24 -8.20 -6.03 9.85
CA ALA A 24 -8.71 -6.09 11.22
C ALA A 24 -10.23 -5.92 11.25
N ALA A 25 -10.75 -4.94 10.50
CA ALA A 25 -12.17 -4.64 10.45
C ALA A 25 -13.00 -5.68 9.69
N SER A 26 -12.39 -6.57 8.89
CA SER A 26 -13.10 -7.70 8.29
C SER A 26 -13.30 -8.87 9.26
N ARG A 27 -12.57 -8.88 10.38
CA ARG A 27 -12.64 -9.91 11.43
C ARG A 27 -13.43 -9.47 12.63
N SER A 28 -13.16 -8.26 13.11
CA SER A 28 -13.69 -7.73 14.37
C SER A 28 -13.90 -6.23 14.31
N TYR A 29 -14.76 -5.70 15.18
CA TYR A 29 -14.90 -4.25 15.32
C TYR A 29 -13.54 -3.64 15.68
N SER A 30 -13.12 -2.67 14.87
CA SER A 30 -11.80 -2.04 14.99
C SER A 30 -11.92 -0.53 14.78
N THR A 31 -11.06 0.23 15.45
CA THR A 31 -10.90 1.67 15.20
C THR A 31 -9.43 1.99 14.97
N ALA A 32 -9.15 3.03 14.19
CA ALA A 32 -7.78 3.42 13.92
C ALA A 32 -7.61 4.94 13.84
N GLY A 33 -6.39 5.42 14.01
CA GLY A 33 -6.01 6.83 13.94
C GLY A 33 -4.51 7.00 13.77
N PHE A 34 -4.09 8.22 13.42
CA PHE A 34 -2.70 8.61 13.31
C PHE A 34 -2.32 9.58 14.44
N THR A 35 -1.11 9.49 14.97
CA THR A 35 -0.61 10.48 15.90
C THR A 35 -0.19 11.75 15.17
N THR A 36 0.10 12.82 15.91
CA THR A 36 0.70 14.06 15.37
C THR A 36 2.06 13.81 14.71
N GLU A 37 2.80 12.83 15.20
CA GLU A 37 4.09 12.38 14.65
C GLU A 37 3.90 11.41 13.47
N GLY A 38 2.65 11.04 13.18
CA GLY A 38 2.26 10.20 12.06
C GLY A 38 2.47 8.70 12.27
N HIS A 39 2.57 8.26 13.53
CA HIS A 39 2.45 6.85 13.86
C HIS A 39 1.00 6.39 13.67
N PHE A 40 0.81 5.16 13.23
CA PHE A 40 -0.52 4.59 13.08
C PHE A 40 -0.89 3.75 14.31
N ARG A 41 -2.09 3.95 14.83
CA ARG A 41 -2.66 3.19 15.94
C ARG A 41 -3.92 2.47 15.47
N LEU A 42 -4.00 1.19 15.81
CA LEU A 42 -5.13 0.33 15.51
C LEU A 42 -5.59 -0.35 16.80
N ASP A 43 -6.82 -0.07 17.19
CA ASP A 43 -7.51 -0.76 18.27
C ASP A 43 -8.38 -1.86 17.69
N THR A 44 -8.02 -3.10 18.01
CA THR A 44 -8.64 -4.33 17.52
C THR A 44 -8.35 -5.43 18.54
N PRO A 45 -9.28 -6.41 18.72
CA PRO A 45 -9.00 -7.61 19.49
C PRO A 45 -8.05 -8.58 18.75
N GLU A 46 -7.87 -8.44 17.44
CA GLU A 46 -7.04 -9.34 16.62
C GLU A 46 -5.54 -9.04 16.84
N PRO A 47 -4.72 -10.06 17.20
CA PRO A 47 -3.28 -9.91 17.24
C PRO A 47 -2.69 -9.53 15.87
N LEU A 48 -1.63 -8.73 15.86
CA LEU A 48 -0.96 -8.34 14.62
C LEU A 48 -0.49 -9.57 13.83
N ASP A 49 0.11 -10.55 14.50
CA ASP A 49 0.64 -11.74 13.85
C ASP A 49 -0.46 -12.54 13.16
N ASP A 50 -1.62 -12.68 13.80
CA ASP A 50 -2.79 -13.37 13.22
C ASP A 50 -3.28 -12.65 11.95
N LEU A 51 -3.31 -11.31 11.97
CA LEU A 51 -3.64 -10.52 10.78
C LEU A 51 -2.61 -10.70 9.66
N LEU A 52 -1.32 -10.77 9.99
CA LEU A 52 -0.25 -10.97 9.01
C LEU A 52 -0.19 -12.41 8.47
N LEU A 53 -0.70 -13.39 9.21
CA LEU A 53 -0.86 -14.77 8.74
C LEU A 53 -1.97 -14.93 7.70
N LEU A 54 -2.85 -13.93 7.55
CA LEU A 54 -3.83 -13.89 6.47
C LEU A 54 -3.21 -13.53 5.11
N LEU A 55 -1.98 -13.00 5.10
CA LEU A 55 -1.26 -12.61 3.89
C LEU A 55 -0.47 -13.79 3.34
N THR A 56 -1.18 -14.81 2.85
CA THR A 56 -0.60 -15.99 2.20
C THR A 56 -1.34 -16.30 0.89
N PRO A 57 -0.70 -17.00 -0.07
CA PRO A 57 -1.35 -17.39 -1.32
C PRO A 57 -2.60 -18.26 -1.11
N ASP A 58 -2.66 -19.07 -0.05
CA ASP A 58 -3.80 -19.95 0.24
C ASP A 58 -5.07 -19.19 0.64
N GLN A 59 -4.94 -17.94 1.08
CA GLN A 59 -6.06 -17.05 1.39
C GLN A 59 -6.54 -16.27 0.18
N MET A 60 -5.98 -16.55 -1.00
CA MET A 60 -6.24 -15.84 -2.24
C MET A 60 -7.07 -16.69 -3.20
N ASP A 61 -8.14 -16.09 -3.73
CA ASP A 61 -8.92 -16.63 -4.84
C ASP A 61 -9.03 -15.57 -5.94
N ALA A 62 -9.00 -15.97 -7.20
CA ALA A 62 -9.05 -15.05 -8.33
C ALA A 62 -10.27 -15.34 -9.20
N ALA A 63 -10.95 -14.29 -9.65
CA ALA A 63 -12.05 -14.47 -10.60
C ALA A 63 -11.54 -15.18 -11.88
N PRO A 64 -12.38 -16.00 -12.55
CA PRO A 64 -11.98 -16.72 -13.76
C PRO A 64 -11.46 -15.81 -14.89
N ASP A 65 -11.97 -14.58 -14.95
CA ASP A 65 -11.57 -13.55 -15.92
C ASP A 65 -10.39 -12.68 -15.45
N LEU A 66 -9.85 -12.95 -14.25
CA LEU A 66 -8.74 -12.23 -13.62
C LEU A 66 -9.02 -10.73 -13.40
N SER A 67 -10.29 -10.31 -13.44
CA SER A 67 -10.70 -8.93 -13.21
C SER A 67 -10.55 -8.50 -11.75
N SER A 68 -10.57 -9.47 -10.84
CA SER A 68 -10.55 -9.28 -9.40
C SER A 68 -9.85 -10.42 -8.67
N VAL A 69 -9.40 -10.13 -7.46
CA VAL A 69 -8.78 -11.09 -6.54
C VAL A 69 -9.40 -10.90 -5.16
N THR A 70 -9.85 -11.97 -4.54
CA THR A 70 -10.25 -11.97 -3.13
C THR A 70 -9.07 -12.45 -2.29
N LEU A 71 -8.62 -11.64 -1.33
CA LEU A 71 -7.54 -12.00 -0.41
C LEU A 71 -8.05 -11.84 1.02
N ALA A 72 -7.98 -12.91 1.83
CA ALA A 72 -8.43 -12.91 3.22
C ALA A 72 -9.87 -12.40 3.41
N GLY A 73 -10.77 -12.75 2.48
CA GLY A 73 -12.16 -12.31 2.46
C GLY A 73 -12.39 -10.89 1.94
N ILE A 74 -11.34 -10.16 1.55
CA ILE A 74 -11.44 -8.81 0.97
C ILE A 74 -11.40 -8.91 -0.56
N HIS A 75 -12.47 -8.47 -1.21
CA HIS A 75 -12.55 -8.43 -2.67
C HIS A 75 -11.81 -7.21 -3.24
N LEU A 76 -10.74 -7.46 -3.97
CA LEU A 76 -9.88 -6.45 -4.59
C LEU A 76 -10.22 -6.32 -6.09
N ASN A 77 -10.70 -5.14 -6.47
CA ASN A 77 -11.02 -4.79 -7.86
C ASN A 77 -10.91 -3.28 -8.14
N TRP A 78 -10.28 -2.51 -7.25
CA TRP A 78 -10.20 -1.05 -7.36
C TRP A 78 -9.59 -0.57 -8.68
N TRP A 79 -8.70 -1.34 -9.29
CA TRP A 79 -8.08 -1.03 -10.59
C TRP A 79 -9.05 -1.11 -11.78
N MET A 80 -10.21 -1.73 -11.60
CA MET A 80 -11.31 -1.76 -12.57
C MET A 80 -12.32 -0.62 -12.37
N ARG A 81 -12.16 0.18 -11.30
CA ARG A 81 -13.12 1.19 -10.85
C ARG A 81 -12.44 2.56 -10.72
N GLU A 82 -12.76 3.30 -9.66
CA GLU A 82 -12.24 4.64 -9.35
C GLU A 82 -10.71 4.67 -9.19
N GLY A 83 -10.11 3.56 -8.74
CA GLY A 83 -8.66 3.42 -8.59
C GLY A 83 -7.90 3.14 -9.89
N ARG A 84 -8.54 3.09 -11.06
CA ARG A 84 -7.89 2.78 -12.34
C ARG A 84 -6.68 3.67 -12.66
N LYS A 85 -6.70 4.94 -12.24
CA LYS A 85 -5.58 5.87 -12.45
C LYS A 85 -4.41 5.66 -11.46
N LEU A 86 -4.68 5.01 -10.34
CA LEU A 86 -3.69 4.54 -9.35
C LEU A 86 -3.11 3.17 -9.74
N LYS A 87 -3.59 2.55 -10.82
CA LYS A 87 -3.01 1.33 -11.38
C LYS A 87 -1.59 1.62 -11.86
N LEU A 88 -0.62 1.01 -11.17
CA LEU A 88 0.80 1.21 -11.41
C LEU A 88 1.43 0.22 -12.40
N TRP A 89 0.72 -0.87 -12.69
CA TRP A 89 1.09 -1.85 -13.69
C TRP A 89 0.41 -1.59 -15.04
N ALA A 90 1.05 -2.05 -16.12
CA ALA A 90 0.56 -1.93 -17.49
C ALA A 90 0.74 -3.24 -18.26
N GLY A 91 0.12 -3.32 -19.44
CA GLY A 91 0.23 -4.49 -20.32
C GLY A 91 -0.39 -5.76 -19.73
N GLN A 92 0.27 -6.90 -19.95
CA GLN A 92 -0.17 -8.26 -19.59
C GLN A 92 0.05 -8.61 -18.11
N VAL A 93 0.27 -7.62 -17.23
CA VAL A 93 0.47 -7.89 -15.79
C VAL A 93 -0.86 -8.34 -15.17
N ASN A 94 -0.87 -9.60 -14.74
CA ASN A 94 -1.98 -10.26 -14.05
C ASN A 94 -1.97 -9.91 -12.55
N PRO A 95 -3.04 -9.31 -11.99
CA PRO A 95 -3.15 -9.01 -10.56
C PRO A 95 -2.96 -10.24 -9.65
N LYS A 96 -3.44 -11.42 -10.08
CA LYS A 96 -3.24 -12.69 -9.36
C LYS A 96 -1.75 -12.99 -9.23
N ASN A 97 -1.03 -13.06 -10.35
CA ASN A 97 0.40 -13.36 -10.35
C ASN A 97 1.22 -12.29 -9.61
N LEU A 98 0.80 -11.01 -9.69
CA LEU A 98 1.45 -9.93 -8.93
C LEU A 98 1.28 -10.14 -7.42
N LEU A 99 0.07 -10.48 -6.95
CA LEU A 99 -0.18 -10.76 -5.55
C LEU A 99 0.52 -12.05 -5.10
N GLU A 100 0.51 -13.13 -5.88
CA GLU A 100 1.22 -14.37 -5.56
C GLU A 100 2.72 -14.12 -5.35
N ASP A 101 3.36 -13.37 -6.26
CA ASP A 101 4.77 -13.00 -6.16
C ASP A 101 5.03 -12.18 -4.87
N LEU A 102 4.15 -11.24 -4.52
CA LEU A 102 4.26 -10.43 -3.31
C LEU A 102 3.99 -11.22 -2.03
N LEU A 103 3.03 -12.15 -2.03
CA LEU A 103 2.69 -12.99 -0.88
C LEU A 103 3.81 -13.98 -0.57
N GLY A 104 4.34 -14.67 -1.59
CA GLY A 104 5.52 -15.53 -1.42
C GLY A 104 6.77 -14.74 -0.99
N ALA A 105 6.83 -13.45 -1.31
CA ALA A 105 7.86 -12.55 -0.81
C ALA A 105 7.63 -12.12 0.65
N CYS A 106 6.37 -12.00 1.11
CA CYS A 106 6.05 -11.79 2.52
C CYS A 106 6.52 -12.96 3.39
N ASP A 107 6.35 -14.20 2.91
CA ASP A 107 6.83 -15.41 3.60
C ASP A 107 8.35 -15.37 3.82
N LYS A 108 9.12 -15.00 2.79
CA LYS A 108 10.58 -14.81 2.91
C LYS A 108 10.99 -13.73 3.91
N VAL A 109 10.19 -12.67 4.05
CA VAL A 109 10.44 -11.63 5.07
C VAL A 109 10.13 -12.17 6.47
N ARG A 110 9.02 -12.90 6.62
CA ARG A 110 8.60 -13.51 7.89
C ARG A 110 9.65 -14.49 8.42
N GLU A 111 10.23 -15.32 7.55
CA GLU A 111 11.31 -16.24 7.89
C GLU A 111 12.59 -15.54 8.40
N LYS A 112 12.92 -14.37 7.84
CA LYS A 112 14.17 -13.64 8.15
C LYS A 112 14.07 -12.72 9.35
N ALA A 113 12.88 -12.22 9.67
CA ALA A 113 12.68 -11.23 10.72
C ALA A 113 11.32 -11.41 11.43
N PRO A 114 11.12 -12.50 12.18
CA PRO A 114 9.82 -12.84 12.78
C PRO A 114 9.31 -11.77 13.77
N ASN A 115 10.21 -11.01 14.41
CA ASN A 115 9.87 -9.95 15.36
C ASN A 115 10.25 -8.53 14.87
N GLY A 116 10.57 -8.40 13.57
CA GLY A 116 11.04 -7.14 12.99
C GLY A 116 9.91 -6.20 12.57
N ASN A 117 10.25 -4.96 12.21
CA ASN A 117 9.31 -4.08 11.51
C ASN A 117 9.03 -4.67 10.11
N PHE A 118 7.90 -5.38 9.98
CA PHE A 118 7.53 -6.11 8.76
C PHE A 118 7.39 -5.19 7.53
N LEU A 119 7.03 -3.91 7.70
CA LEU A 119 6.99 -2.92 6.62
C LEU A 119 8.38 -2.51 6.13
N ALA A 120 9.40 -2.62 6.98
CA ALA A 120 10.79 -2.33 6.62
C ALA A 120 11.50 -3.53 5.96
N GLY A 121 10.99 -4.75 6.15
CA GLY A 121 11.54 -5.97 5.57
C GLY A 121 11.52 -5.91 4.04
N SER A 122 12.68 -6.12 3.41
CA SER A 122 12.82 -6.03 1.95
C SER A 122 13.44 -7.27 1.32
N VAL A 123 12.99 -7.59 0.11
CA VAL A 123 13.54 -8.66 -0.72
C VAL A 123 13.67 -8.20 -2.18
N PRO A 124 14.66 -8.68 -2.93
CA PRO A 124 14.82 -8.34 -4.33
C PRO A 124 13.70 -8.95 -5.17
N LEU A 125 12.90 -8.11 -5.85
CA LEU A 125 11.83 -8.53 -6.76
C LEU A 125 11.91 -7.80 -8.10
N THR A 126 11.55 -8.50 -9.17
CA THR A 126 11.43 -7.93 -10.52
C THR A 126 10.03 -7.38 -10.79
N LYS A 127 8.99 -7.96 -10.15
CA LYS A 127 7.61 -7.49 -10.19
C LYS A 127 7.21 -6.91 -8.84
N ARG A 128 6.53 -5.77 -8.87
CA ARG A 128 6.04 -5.06 -7.69
C ARG A 128 4.88 -4.16 -8.08
N LEU A 129 4.14 -3.73 -7.07
CA LEU A 129 3.04 -2.79 -7.24
C LEU A 129 3.59 -1.38 -7.48
N GLY A 130 4.56 -0.89 -6.70
CA GLY A 130 5.22 0.41 -6.89
C GLY A 130 4.65 1.54 -6.02
N THR A 131 3.89 1.21 -4.98
CA THR A 131 3.31 2.17 -4.04
C THR A 131 4.31 2.69 -3.02
N ASP A 132 5.36 1.93 -2.70
CA ASP A 132 6.42 2.36 -1.80
C ASP A 132 7.53 3.08 -2.58
N PRO A 133 7.73 4.41 -2.39
CA PRO A 133 8.75 5.17 -3.11
C PRO A 133 10.18 4.70 -2.83
N ARG A 134 10.42 3.98 -1.73
CA ARG A 134 11.73 3.37 -1.40
C ARG A 134 12.04 2.14 -2.26
N SER A 135 11.08 1.65 -3.03
CA SER A 135 11.21 0.51 -3.96
C SER A 135 11.31 1.00 -5.42
N THR A 136 11.93 2.15 -5.64
CA THR A 136 12.12 2.76 -6.97
C THR A 136 13.55 2.53 -7.47
N TRP A 137 13.73 2.53 -8.81
CA TRP A 137 15.07 2.56 -9.39
C TRP A 137 15.70 3.91 -9.03
N VAL A 138 16.66 3.90 -8.11
CA VAL A 138 17.51 5.06 -7.87
C VAL A 138 18.53 5.07 -8.99
N SER A 139 18.33 5.91 -10.02
CA SER A 139 19.21 6.09 -11.18
C SER A 139 20.62 6.62 -10.84
N ILE A 140 21.00 6.64 -9.57
CA ILE A 140 22.27 7.21 -9.10
C ILE A 140 23.42 6.21 -9.13
N GLU A 141 23.14 4.92 -9.34
CA GLU A 141 24.19 3.96 -9.66
C GLU A 141 23.78 3.13 -10.88
N ILE A 142 24.66 3.11 -11.88
CA ILE A 142 24.68 2.22 -13.05
C ILE A 142 23.94 2.78 -14.28
N GLY A 143 24.71 3.46 -15.15
CA GLY A 143 24.35 3.81 -16.51
C GLY A 143 24.34 2.62 -17.47
N TYR A 144 23.57 1.58 -17.17
CA TYR A 144 23.34 0.45 -18.07
C TYR A 144 21.90 -0.06 -17.93
N SER A 145 21.21 -0.21 -19.07
CA SER A 145 19.87 -0.80 -19.16
C SER A 145 19.94 -2.31 -18.85
N PRO A 146 19.43 -2.80 -17.71
CA PRO A 146 19.68 -4.17 -17.28
C PRO A 146 18.51 -5.10 -17.69
N ASN A 147 18.30 -5.23 -19.00
CA ASN A 147 17.30 -6.18 -19.50
C ASN A 147 17.89 -7.54 -19.93
N ASP A 148 19.21 -7.65 -20.16
CA ASP A 148 19.78 -8.85 -20.79
C ASP A 148 20.59 -9.76 -19.85
N GLN A 149 20.78 -9.39 -18.58
CA GLN A 149 21.43 -10.26 -17.60
C GLN A 149 20.85 -10.04 -16.21
N GLY A 150 19.80 -10.78 -15.81
CA GLY A 150 19.43 -11.14 -14.41
C GLY A 150 19.40 -10.08 -13.28
N ILE A 151 19.73 -8.81 -13.53
CA ILE A 151 20.05 -7.75 -12.57
C ILE A 151 18.95 -6.67 -12.66
N GLY A 152 17.69 -7.12 -12.66
CA GLY A 152 16.49 -6.28 -12.73
C GLY A 152 15.75 -6.16 -11.39
N ALA A 153 16.32 -6.70 -10.31
CA ALA A 153 15.63 -6.86 -9.04
C ALA A 153 15.76 -5.60 -8.18
N VAL A 154 14.63 -5.05 -7.75
CA VAL A 154 14.56 -3.91 -6.85
C VAL A 154 14.23 -4.41 -5.45
N HIS A 155 14.93 -3.89 -4.44
CA HIS A 155 14.61 -4.16 -3.04
C HIS A 155 13.20 -3.63 -2.73
N THR A 156 12.25 -4.54 -2.74
CA THR A 156 10.83 -4.29 -2.58
C THR A 156 10.43 -4.67 -1.16
N ARG A 157 9.50 -3.92 -0.57
CA ARG A 157 8.94 -4.19 0.77
C ARG A 157 7.59 -4.89 0.61
N PRO A 158 7.53 -6.22 0.65
CA PRO A 158 6.36 -6.96 0.17
C PRO A 158 5.13 -6.69 1.02
N PHE A 159 5.28 -6.64 2.35
CA PHE A 159 4.17 -6.30 3.24
C PHE A 159 3.61 -4.91 2.95
N ALA A 160 4.47 -3.91 2.74
CA ALA A 160 4.02 -2.56 2.41
C ALA A 160 3.22 -2.54 1.10
N GLU A 161 3.72 -3.18 0.05
CA GLU A 161 3.06 -3.24 -1.25
C GLU A 161 1.74 -4.04 -1.22
N THR A 162 1.73 -5.22 -0.58
CA THR A 162 0.54 -6.08 -0.45
C THR A 162 -0.54 -5.38 0.36
N LEU A 163 -0.20 -4.85 1.54
CA LEU A 163 -1.17 -4.15 2.37
C LEU A 163 -1.63 -2.85 1.69
N ALA A 164 -0.76 -2.13 0.97
CA ALA A 164 -1.19 -0.97 0.20
C ALA A 164 -2.20 -1.35 -0.91
N MET A 165 -2.03 -2.51 -1.55
CA MET A 165 -3.00 -3.05 -2.51
C MET A 165 -4.38 -3.30 -1.87
N ILE A 166 -4.40 -3.79 -0.63
CA ILE A 166 -5.63 -3.95 0.16
C ILE A 166 -6.19 -2.59 0.59
N GLY A 167 -5.34 -1.66 1.03
CA GLY A 167 -5.72 -0.31 1.44
C GLY A 167 -6.43 0.44 0.33
N LEU A 168 -5.87 0.40 -0.89
CA LEU A 168 -6.44 1.02 -2.09
C LEU A 168 -7.84 0.52 -2.47
N GLN A 169 -8.29 -0.62 -1.94
CA GLN A 169 -9.66 -1.08 -2.19
C GLN A 169 -10.71 -0.10 -1.65
N THR A 170 -10.41 0.59 -0.54
CA THR A 170 -11.40 1.45 0.13
C THR A 170 -10.86 2.77 0.64
N PHE A 171 -9.54 2.91 0.78
CA PHE A 171 -8.84 4.14 1.12
C PHE A 171 -8.23 4.70 -0.17
N LEU A 172 -9.07 5.30 -1.00
CA LEU A 172 -8.65 5.92 -2.25
C LEU A 172 -8.20 7.36 -2.00
N PRO A 173 -6.95 7.72 -2.35
CA PRO A 173 -6.50 9.10 -2.34
C PRO A 173 -7.33 9.96 -3.29
N ARG A 174 -7.57 11.22 -2.91
CA ARG A 174 -8.34 12.17 -3.71
C ARG A 174 -7.49 12.73 -4.85
N GLU A 175 -7.94 12.58 -6.09
CA GLU A 175 -7.30 13.26 -7.23
C GLU A 175 -7.49 14.77 -7.10
N VAL A 176 -6.39 15.52 -7.04
CA VAL A 176 -6.40 16.99 -6.92
C VAL A 176 -6.01 17.69 -8.22
N GLY A 177 -5.47 16.94 -9.19
CA GLY A 177 -5.16 17.46 -10.51
C GLY A 177 -4.01 16.72 -11.20
N ARG A 178 -3.26 17.47 -12.00
CA ARG A 178 -2.08 16.99 -12.73
C ARG A 178 -0.93 17.96 -12.63
N ARG A 179 0.30 17.43 -12.67
CA ARG A 179 1.54 18.19 -12.85
C ARG A 179 2.26 17.65 -14.07
N GLY A 180 2.19 18.38 -15.18
CA GLY A 180 2.59 17.85 -16.49
C GLY A 180 1.78 16.60 -16.85
N TYR A 181 2.47 15.47 -17.05
CA TYR A 181 1.85 14.17 -17.36
C TYR A 181 1.54 13.30 -16.13
N SER A 182 1.92 13.74 -14.93
CA SER A 182 1.71 13.01 -13.67
C SER A 182 0.36 13.35 -13.06
N TYR A 183 -0.34 12.35 -12.51
CA TYR A 183 -1.52 12.57 -11.68
C TYR A 183 -1.09 12.92 -10.26
N VAL A 184 -1.79 13.88 -9.66
CA VAL A 184 -1.52 14.36 -8.30
C VAL A 184 -2.68 13.98 -7.40
N TYR A 185 -2.36 13.39 -6.26
CA TYR A 185 -3.33 12.92 -5.28
C TYR A 185 -3.05 13.51 -3.91
N SER A 186 -4.09 13.63 -3.10
CA SER A 186 -3.97 13.96 -1.68
C SER A 186 -4.58 12.88 -0.80
N TYR A 187 -4.04 12.76 0.41
CA TYR A 187 -4.60 11.97 1.49
C TYR A 187 -4.45 12.72 2.81
N CYS A 188 -5.24 12.33 3.80
CA CYS A 188 -5.26 12.96 5.09
C CYS A 188 -5.03 11.92 6.20
N LEU A 189 -4.11 12.22 7.11
CA LEU A 189 -3.88 11.44 8.33
C LEU A 189 -4.78 12.01 9.43
N TRP A 190 -5.79 11.26 9.83
CA TRP A 190 -6.77 11.67 10.83
C TRP A 190 -6.31 11.30 12.24
N GLN A 191 -6.55 12.17 13.23
CA GLN A 191 -5.98 11.98 14.56
C GLN A 191 -6.85 11.17 15.53
N ASN A 192 -8.18 11.25 15.38
CA ASN A 192 -9.11 10.52 16.26
C ASN A 192 -9.11 9.02 15.94
N MET A 193 -9.39 8.18 16.94
CA MET A 193 -9.70 6.77 16.70
C MET A 193 -11.08 6.69 16.04
N LEU A 194 -11.10 6.39 14.75
CA LEU A 194 -12.31 6.33 13.93
C LEU A 194 -12.60 4.88 13.53
N PRO A 195 -13.88 4.45 13.51
CA PRO A 195 -14.26 3.21 12.85
C PRO A 195 -14.06 3.33 11.33
N LEU A 196 -14.11 2.18 10.65
CA LEU A 196 -13.64 2.04 9.27
C LEU A 196 -14.25 3.03 8.27
N LEU A 197 -15.57 3.28 8.33
CA LEU A 197 -16.25 4.15 7.38
C LEU A 197 -15.82 5.64 7.50
N PRO A 198 -15.92 6.29 8.68
CA PRO A 198 -15.43 7.67 8.81
C PRO A 198 -13.93 7.81 8.60
N ALA A 199 -13.12 6.79 8.90
CA ALA A 199 -11.69 6.78 8.58
C ALA A 199 -11.43 6.88 7.06
N ARG A 200 -12.20 6.16 6.23
CA ARG A 200 -12.09 6.25 4.75
C ARG A 200 -12.42 7.64 4.23
N LEU A 201 -13.47 8.24 4.77
CA LEU A 201 -13.85 9.62 4.43
C LEU A 201 -12.75 10.60 4.85
N ALA A 202 -12.23 10.46 6.07
CA ALA A 202 -11.13 11.29 6.56
C ALA A 202 -9.90 11.16 5.66
N PHE A 203 -9.52 9.94 5.29
CA PHE A 203 -8.40 9.67 4.40
C PHE A 203 -8.53 10.37 3.04
N SER A 204 -9.72 10.35 2.43
CA SER A 204 -10.01 11.05 1.17
C SER A 204 -10.08 12.58 1.30
N CYS A 205 -9.74 13.13 2.47
CA CYS A 205 -9.83 14.55 2.78
C CYS A 205 -11.25 15.12 2.59
N ALA A 206 -12.27 14.33 2.93
CA ALA A 206 -13.63 14.84 3.05
C ALA A 206 -13.72 15.83 4.21
N ALA A 207 -14.66 16.78 4.14
CA ALA A 207 -14.90 17.72 5.24
C ALA A 207 -15.49 16.96 6.44
N LEU A 208 -14.65 16.73 7.46
CA LEU A 208 -15.03 16.11 8.72
C LEU A 208 -14.52 16.99 9.87
N PRO A 209 -15.24 17.06 11.00
CA PRO A 209 -14.84 17.83 12.17
C PRO A 209 -13.79 17.08 12.99
N VAL A 210 -12.73 16.58 12.34
CA VAL A 210 -11.61 15.88 12.99
C VAL A 210 -10.29 16.53 12.57
N PRO A 211 -9.29 16.63 13.47
CA PRO A 211 -7.97 17.09 13.10
C PRO A 211 -7.35 16.13 12.07
N VAL A 212 -6.81 16.71 10.99
CA VAL A 212 -6.12 15.97 9.94
C VAL A 212 -4.81 16.64 9.55
N GLN A 213 -3.83 15.85 9.16
CA GLN A 213 -2.64 16.32 8.45
C GLN A 213 -2.76 15.91 6.99
N ARG A 214 -2.72 16.87 6.07
CA ARG A 214 -2.89 16.61 4.65
C ARG A 214 -1.54 16.45 3.97
N TYR A 215 -1.47 15.49 3.05
CA TYR A 215 -0.29 15.19 2.25
C TYR A 215 -0.68 15.08 0.78
N ARG A 216 0.29 15.38 -0.10
CA ARG A 216 0.13 15.32 -1.55
C ARG A 216 1.27 14.54 -2.18
N PHE A 217 0.95 13.62 -3.08
CA PHE A 217 1.94 12.85 -3.84
C PHE A 217 1.57 12.79 -5.32
N GLU A 218 2.53 12.38 -6.14
CA GLU A 218 2.41 12.21 -7.58
C GLU A 218 2.60 10.74 -7.97
N VAL A 219 1.83 10.31 -8.96
CA VAL A 219 2.10 9.06 -9.69
C VAL A 219 3.04 9.40 -10.84
N THR A 220 4.31 9.05 -10.68
CA THR A 220 5.40 9.35 -11.62
C THR A 220 5.82 8.10 -12.40
N LYS A 221 6.84 8.22 -13.25
CA LYS A 221 7.46 7.07 -13.94
C LYS A 221 8.86 6.82 -13.40
N SER A 222 9.18 5.56 -13.13
CA SER A 222 10.53 5.05 -12.88
C SER A 222 10.87 4.03 -13.97
N GLY A 223 11.65 4.45 -14.97
CA GLY A 223 11.84 3.70 -16.20
C GLY A 223 10.53 3.50 -16.96
N ARG A 224 10.14 2.24 -17.17
CA ARG A 224 8.87 1.87 -17.85
C ARG A 224 7.69 1.75 -16.89
N PHE A 225 7.91 1.82 -15.57
CA PHE A 225 6.89 1.54 -14.56
C PHE A 225 6.35 2.83 -13.95
N LYS A 226 5.08 2.84 -13.54
CA LYS A 226 4.55 3.92 -12.72
C LYS A 226 4.82 3.62 -11.25
N VAL A 227 5.12 4.65 -10.48
CA VAL A 227 5.42 4.54 -9.04
C VAL A 227 4.85 5.74 -8.31
N PHE A 228 4.64 5.60 -7.00
CA PHE A 228 4.39 6.76 -6.15
C PHE A 228 5.72 7.43 -5.78
N ASN A 229 5.73 8.76 -5.70
CA ASN A 229 6.82 9.49 -5.05
C ASN A 229 6.52 9.68 -3.55
N PHE A 230 7.50 10.21 -2.81
CA PHE A 230 7.24 10.72 -1.47
C PHE A 230 6.27 11.90 -1.54
N SER A 231 5.37 11.96 -0.58
CA SER A 231 4.41 13.04 -0.46
C SER A 231 5.02 14.26 0.23
N GLU A 232 4.48 15.44 -0.08
CA GLU A 232 4.73 16.69 0.61
C GLU A 232 3.55 16.99 1.54
N GLN A 233 3.84 17.51 2.73
CA GLN A 233 2.80 17.95 3.67
C GLN A 233 2.20 19.28 3.19
N GLU A 234 0.87 19.36 3.14
CA GLU A 234 0.16 20.60 2.86
C GLU A 234 -0.06 21.37 4.17
N GLY A 235 0.17 22.68 4.12
CA GLY A 235 -0.06 23.61 5.25
C GLY A 235 -1.52 23.97 5.46
#